data_AF-A0A4P5X535-F1
#
_entry.id   AF-A0A4P5X535-F1
#
_cell.length_a   1.000
_cell.length_b   1.000
_cell.length_c   1.000
_cell.angle_alpha   90.00
_cell.angle_beta   90.00
_cell.angle_gamma   90.00
#
_symmetry.space_group_name_H-M   'P 1'
#
loop_
_entity.id
_entity.type
_entity.pdbx_description
1 polymer ?
#
loop_
_entity_poly.entity_id
_entity_poly.type
_entity_poly.pdbx_seq_one_letter_code
_entity_poly.pdbx_strand_id
1 'polypeptide(L)'
;MAENTTPKVKQGFLDKHHFLLRRLHSLTGIVPIGVFLIAHLVTNSSLAWGQFGDRGRYDDLNVQQGGWGYFWHEVRWINEQIPHLMLIEITLWVAIAFHSILGIYYARSGKSNTAAYAYQGNWRYKWQRISGYVGILFIFYHVATLRWGWTFLIPPFDGSVKWSHEASVSSLAAALRGGYGDVTIWGLLVSLLYFSGITLLVFHFANGLWTSAITWGLTISRTAQQRWGVACAGLGAGLMVMAWSALIAAVLTNPNDAKKIEQKLLEKVEMVEPGEQGKLTADADR
;
A
#
# COMPACT_ATOMS: atom_id res chain seq x y z
N MET A 1 35.33 53.82 -13.28
CA MET A 1 34.49 52.89 -12.49
C MET A 1 34.38 51.61 -13.28
N ALA A 2 35.03 50.53 -12.83
CA ALA A 2 35.00 49.25 -13.54
C ALA A 2 33.67 48.55 -13.21
N GLU A 3 32.86 48.32 -14.24
CA GLU A 3 31.60 47.60 -14.16
C GLU A 3 31.90 46.14 -13.80
N ASN A 4 31.53 45.75 -12.57
CA ASN A 4 31.74 44.40 -12.07
C ASN A 4 30.70 43.46 -12.71
N THR A 5 30.98 42.99 -13.92
CA THR A 5 30.15 42.01 -14.62
C THR A 5 30.45 40.61 -14.11
N THR A 6 30.05 40.30 -12.89
CA THR A 6 29.98 38.88 -12.47
C THR A 6 29.00 38.16 -13.39
N PRO A 7 29.42 37.10 -14.11
CA PRO A 7 28.54 36.38 -15.00
C PRO A 7 27.37 35.80 -14.21
N LYS A 8 26.13 36.12 -14.61
CA LYS A 8 24.93 35.49 -14.04
C LYS A 8 25.00 34.00 -14.35
N VAL A 9 25.37 33.19 -13.35
CA VAL A 9 25.30 31.74 -13.43
C VAL A 9 23.85 31.36 -13.78
N LYS A 10 23.65 30.73 -14.94
CA LYS A 10 22.33 30.23 -15.33
C LYS A 10 21.92 29.16 -14.31
N GLN A 11 20.91 29.48 -13.49
CA GLN A 11 20.34 28.53 -12.55
C GLN A 11 19.74 27.35 -13.31
N GLY A 12 19.99 26.13 -12.83
CA GLY A 12 19.39 24.91 -13.38
C GLY A 12 17.87 24.91 -13.21
N PHE A 13 17.17 24.10 -14.02
CA PHE A 13 15.71 23.98 -13.96
C PHE A 13 15.20 23.61 -12.55
N LEU A 14 15.87 22.67 -11.87
CA LEU A 14 15.51 22.24 -10.52
C LEU A 14 15.62 23.36 -9.48
N ASP A 15 16.60 24.25 -9.60
CA ASP A 15 16.78 25.38 -8.68
C ASP A 15 15.73 26.44 -8.92
N LYS A 16 15.51 26.79 -10.21
CA LYS A 16 14.50 27.77 -10.62
C LYS A 16 13.09 27.38 -10.18
N HIS A 17 12.77 26.08 -10.23
CA HIS A 17 11.46 25.54 -9.89
C HIS A 17 11.42 24.82 -8.53
N HIS A 18 12.44 25.02 -7.67
CA HIS A 18 12.61 24.26 -6.43
C HIS A 18 11.36 24.28 -5.52
N PHE A 19 10.76 25.45 -5.32
CA PHE A 19 9.57 25.59 -4.49
C PHE A 19 8.40 24.75 -5.02
N LEU A 20 8.09 24.89 -6.32
CA LEU A 20 7.00 24.16 -6.96
C LEU A 20 7.24 22.64 -6.89
N LEU A 21 8.44 22.17 -7.20
CA LEU A 21 8.78 20.75 -7.18
C LEU A 21 8.66 20.16 -5.76
N ARG A 22 9.06 20.92 -4.73
CA ARG A 22 8.88 20.51 -3.33
C ARG A 22 7.40 20.37 -2.96
N ARG A 23 6.55 21.29 -3.44
CA ARG A 23 5.09 21.26 -3.21
C ARG A 23 4.45 20.08 -3.91
N LEU A 24 4.74 19.86 -5.18
CA LEU A 24 4.23 18.73 -5.95
C LEU A 24 4.71 17.39 -5.37
N HIS A 25 5.96 17.31 -4.91
CA HIS A 25 6.49 16.11 -4.26
C HIS A 25 5.73 15.80 -2.95
N SER A 26 5.45 16.82 -2.13
CA SER A 26 4.62 16.65 -0.94
C SER A 26 3.18 16.26 -1.31
N LEU A 27 2.58 16.92 -2.30
CA LEU A 27 1.20 16.67 -2.73
C LEU A 27 1.00 15.24 -3.25
N THR A 28 1.89 14.75 -4.11
CA THR A 28 1.86 13.37 -4.64
C THR A 28 2.01 12.33 -3.53
N GLY A 29 2.80 12.61 -2.50
CA GLY A 29 2.92 11.74 -1.33
C GLY A 29 1.66 11.66 -0.48
N ILE A 30 0.91 12.75 -0.34
CA ILE A 30 -0.29 12.81 0.50
C ILE A 30 -1.53 12.30 -0.22
N VAL A 31 -1.76 12.79 -1.44
CA VAL A 31 -3.05 12.59 -2.12
C VAL A 31 -3.07 11.26 -2.86
N PRO A 32 -2.49 11.11 -4.07
CA PRO A 32 -2.64 9.85 -4.80
C PRO A 32 -2.01 8.67 -4.03
N ILE A 33 -0.79 8.83 -3.51
CA ILE A 33 -0.08 7.72 -2.83
C ILE A 33 -0.67 7.48 -1.44
N GLY A 34 -0.88 8.53 -0.65
CA GLY A 34 -1.36 8.41 0.72
C GLY A 34 -2.80 7.89 0.83
N VAL A 35 -3.70 8.39 -0.02
CA VAL A 35 -5.09 7.89 -0.08
C VAL A 35 -5.11 6.44 -0.53
N PHE A 36 -4.32 6.09 -1.56
CA PHE A 36 -4.17 4.70 -1.99
C PHE A 36 -3.64 3.82 -0.85
N LEU A 37 -2.61 4.24 -0.12
CA LEU A 37 -2.05 3.46 0.99
C LEU A 37 -3.10 3.17 2.06
N ILE A 38 -3.92 4.16 2.43
CA ILE A 38 -5.00 3.96 3.42
C ILE A 38 -6.02 2.95 2.89
N ALA A 39 -6.55 3.16 1.69
CA ALA A 39 -7.52 2.24 1.07
C ALA A 39 -6.94 0.82 0.96
N HIS A 40 -5.69 0.72 0.50
CA HIS A 40 -4.97 -0.53 0.34
C HIS A 40 -4.83 -1.28 1.68
N LEU A 41 -4.37 -0.62 2.74
CA LEU A 41 -4.21 -1.27 4.05
C LEU A 41 -5.55 -1.64 4.69
N VAL A 42 -6.59 -0.81 4.53
CA VAL A 42 -7.94 -1.11 5.02
C VAL A 42 -8.49 -2.35 4.32
N THR A 43 -8.48 -2.39 2.99
CA THR A 43 -8.94 -3.55 2.22
C THR A 43 -8.15 -4.81 2.59
N ASN A 44 -6.81 -4.75 2.65
CA ASN A 44 -6.00 -5.92 3.03
C ASN A 44 -6.29 -6.41 4.46
N SER A 45 -6.49 -5.49 5.40
CA SER A 45 -6.81 -5.86 6.78
C SER A 45 -8.16 -6.56 6.94
N SER A 46 -9.07 -6.39 5.98
CA SER A 46 -10.36 -7.10 5.97
C SER A 46 -10.21 -8.62 5.92
N LEU A 47 -9.05 -9.14 5.50
CA LEU A 47 -8.74 -10.56 5.64
C LEU A 47 -8.84 -11.06 7.10
N ALA A 48 -8.55 -10.18 8.07
CA ALA A 48 -8.55 -10.51 9.50
C ALA A 48 -9.88 -10.17 10.21
N TRP A 49 -10.63 -9.17 9.74
CA TRP A 49 -11.82 -8.65 10.43
C TRP A 49 -13.09 -8.58 9.56
N GLY A 50 -13.00 -8.85 8.26
CA GLY A 50 -14.03 -8.58 7.28
C GLY A 50 -15.39 -9.20 7.58
N GLN A 51 -15.42 -10.36 8.26
CA GLN A 51 -16.68 -10.98 8.70
C GLN A 51 -17.55 -10.03 9.52
N PHE A 52 -16.95 -9.19 10.37
CA PHE A 52 -17.72 -8.26 11.20
C PHE A 52 -18.31 -7.09 10.41
N GLY A 53 -17.85 -6.88 9.17
CA GLY A 53 -18.35 -5.87 8.23
C GLY A 53 -19.24 -6.41 7.12
N ASP A 54 -19.49 -7.72 7.08
CA ASP A 54 -20.03 -8.43 5.92
C ASP A 54 -21.54 -8.24 5.68
N ARG A 55 -22.30 -7.84 6.70
CA ARG A 55 -23.75 -7.56 6.62
C ARG A 55 -24.59 -8.74 6.09
N GLY A 56 -24.18 -9.98 6.34
CA GLY A 56 -24.99 -11.18 6.11
C GLY A 56 -24.71 -11.93 4.80
N ARG A 57 -23.68 -11.55 4.03
CA ARG A 57 -23.37 -12.16 2.74
C ARG A 57 -22.72 -13.55 2.88
N TYR A 58 -22.00 -13.79 3.96
CA TYR A 58 -21.26 -15.01 4.28
C TYR A 58 -21.69 -15.63 5.61
N ASP A 59 -22.98 -15.52 5.97
CA ASP A 59 -23.54 -16.10 7.21
C ASP A 59 -23.43 -17.63 7.27
N ASP A 60 -23.24 -18.31 6.12
CA ASP A 60 -22.99 -19.76 6.06
C ASP A 60 -21.54 -20.15 6.36
N LEU A 61 -20.64 -19.17 6.56
CA LEU A 61 -19.22 -19.39 6.82
C LEU A 61 -18.87 -19.11 8.30
N ASN A 62 -17.82 -19.77 8.79
CA ASN A 62 -17.28 -19.41 10.10
C ASN A 62 -16.55 -18.05 10.04
N VAL A 63 -16.19 -17.50 11.20
CA VAL A 63 -15.60 -16.14 11.30
C VAL A 63 -14.36 -15.95 10.41
N GLN A 64 -13.48 -16.94 10.35
CA GLN A 64 -12.26 -16.86 9.54
C GLN A 64 -12.58 -16.93 8.04
N GLN A 65 -13.41 -17.90 7.64
CA GLN A 65 -13.83 -18.09 6.25
C GLN A 65 -14.65 -16.91 5.73
N GLY A 66 -15.45 -16.29 6.59
CA GLY A 66 -16.18 -15.08 6.28
C GLY A 66 -15.26 -13.86 6.06
N GLY A 67 -14.18 -13.75 6.85
CA GLY A 67 -13.11 -12.79 6.59
C GLY A 67 -12.42 -13.02 5.24
N TRP A 68 -12.17 -14.29 4.88
CA TRP A 68 -11.65 -14.67 3.56
C TRP A 68 -12.62 -14.26 2.44
N GLY A 69 -13.91 -14.56 2.59
CA GLY A 69 -14.94 -14.20 1.63
C GLY A 69 -15.03 -12.68 1.41
N TYR A 70 -15.03 -11.91 2.49
CA TYR A 70 -15.05 -10.44 2.42
C TYR A 70 -13.84 -9.88 1.69
N PHE A 71 -12.62 -10.28 2.09
CA PHE A 71 -11.40 -9.84 1.42
C PHE A 71 -11.38 -10.22 -0.07
N TRP A 72 -11.75 -11.45 -0.37
CA TRP A 72 -11.85 -11.95 -1.74
C TRP A 72 -12.81 -11.10 -2.59
N HIS A 73 -14.00 -10.80 -2.07
CA HIS A 73 -14.99 -9.95 -2.75
C HIS A 73 -14.44 -8.55 -3.04
N GLU A 74 -13.84 -7.90 -2.04
CA GLU A 74 -13.30 -6.55 -2.22
C GLU A 74 -12.16 -6.53 -3.25
N VAL A 75 -11.27 -7.52 -3.23
CA VAL A 75 -10.18 -7.63 -4.20
C VAL A 75 -10.72 -7.83 -5.62
N ARG A 76 -11.71 -8.70 -5.80
CA ARG A 76 -12.35 -8.89 -7.12
C ARG A 76 -13.06 -7.62 -7.59
N TRP A 77 -13.85 -6.99 -6.73
CA TRP A 77 -14.53 -5.72 -7.05
C TRP A 77 -13.54 -4.64 -7.51
N ILE A 78 -12.40 -4.50 -6.83
CA ILE A 78 -11.34 -3.54 -7.21
C ILE A 78 -10.79 -3.81 -8.62
N ASN A 79 -10.64 -5.08 -9.00
CA ASN A 79 -10.02 -5.46 -10.27
C ASN A 79 -11.01 -5.56 -11.43
N GLU A 80 -12.28 -5.87 -11.14
CA GLU A 80 -13.29 -6.20 -12.16
C GLU A 80 -14.33 -5.08 -12.34
N GLN A 81 -14.63 -4.30 -11.29
CA GLN A 81 -15.81 -3.42 -11.27
C GLN A 81 -15.50 -1.95 -11.00
N ILE A 82 -14.31 -1.57 -10.51
CA ILE A 82 -13.97 -0.16 -10.30
C ILE A 82 -14.02 0.61 -11.62
N PRO A 83 -14.86 1.66 -11.72
CA PRO A 83 -14.88 2.51 -12.90
C PRO A 83 -13.54 3.21 -13.11
N HIS A 84 -13.10 3.25 -14.37
CA HIS A 84 -11.86 3.92 -14.78
C HIS A 84 -10.60 3.45 -14.02
N LEU A 85 -10.52 2.16 -13.66
CA LEU A 85 -9.36 1.57 -12.99
C LEU A 85 -8.03 1.95 -13.67
N MET A 86 -7.95 1.89 -15.01
CA MET A 86 -6.74 2.27 -15.76
C MET A 86 -6.31 3.73 -15.51
N LEU A 87 -7.25 4.68 -15.42
CA LEU A 87 -6.93 6.09 -15.14
C LEU A 87 -6.39 6.27 -13.72
N ILE A 88 -7.00 5.58 -12.76
CA ILE A 88 -6.55 5.56 -11.36
C ILE A 88 -5.12 5.01 -11.28
N GLU A 89 -4.85 3.91 -11.97
CA GLU A 89 -3.53 3.28 -12.01
C GLU A 89 -2.47 4.16 -12.68
N ILE A 90 -2.76 4.77 -13.82
CA ILE A 90 -1.82 5.70 -14.48
C ILE A 90 -1.49 6.86 -13.55
N THR A 91 -2.50 7.42 -12.87
CA THR A 91 -2.31 8.50 -11.90
C THR A 91 -1.41 8.06 -10.74
N LEU A 92 -1.62 6.85 -10.22
CA LEU A 92 -0.79 6.25 -9.18
C LEU A 92 0.64 6.00 -9.64
N TRP A 93 0.85 5.42 -10.83
CA TRP A 93 2.19 5.18 -11.38
C TRP A 93 2.98 6.46 -11.56
N VAL A 94 2.37 7.48 -12.16
CA VAL A 94 3.00 8.79 -12.35
C VAL A 94 3.33 9.43 -11.00
N ALA A 95 2.40 9.38 -10.04
CA ALA A 95 2.62 9.93 -8.71
C ALA A 95 3.76 9.21 -7.97
N ILE A 96 3.78 7.87 -7.95
CA ILE A 96 4.83 7.08 -7.31
C ILE A 96 6.19 7.35 -7.96
N ALA A 97 6.26 7.36 -9.29
CA ALA A 97 7.49 7.66 -10.02
C ALA A 97 8.00 9.07 -9.70
N PHE A 98 7.13 10.08 -9.80
CA PHE A 98 7.48 11.46 -9.50
C PHE A 98 7.95 11.65 -8.05
N HIS A 99 7.20 11.09 -7.11
CA HIS A 99 7.50 11.16 -5.67
C HIS A 99 8.83 10.48 -5.35
N SER A 100 9.04 9.25 -5.82
CA SER A 100 10.27 8.49 -5.52
C SER A 100 11.52 9.10 -6.15
N ILE A 101 11.46 9.55 -7.41
CA ILE A 101 12.62 10.15 -8.11
C ILE A 101 13.05 11.44 -7.42
N LEU A 102 12.13 12.38 -7.19
CA LEU A 102 12.44 13.61 -6.47
C LEU A 102 12.79 13.35 -5.01
N GLY A 103 12.15 12.35 -4.38
CA GLY A 103 12.44 11.90 -3.03
C GLY A 103 13.90 11.45 -2.86
N ILE A 104 14.43 10.66 -3.81
CA ILE A 104 15.84 10.27 -3.84
C ILE A 104 16.74 11.52 -3.95
N TYR A 105 16.44 12.42 -4.89
CA TYR A 105 17.21 13.66 -5.07
C TYR A 105 17.27 14.50 -3.78
N TYR A 106 16.12 14.67 -3.11
CA TYR A 106 16.02 15.41 -1.85
C TYR A 106 16.64 14.70 -0.65
N ALA A 107 16.61 13.37 -0.62
CA ALA A 107 17.24 12.60 0.43
C ALA A 107 18.77 12.66 0.33
N ARG A 108 19.32 12.63 -0.89
CA ARG A 108 20.77 12.70 -1.15
C ARG A 108 21.38 14.08 -0.91
N SER A 109 20.59 15.15 -1.04
CA SER A 109 21.01 16.52 -0.73
C SER A 109 20.94 16.85 0.76
N GLY A 110 20.37 15.96 1.59
CA GLY A 110 20.23 16.14 3.02
C GLY A 110 21.48 15.79 3.82
N LYS A 111 21.69 16.46 4.96
CA LYS A 111 22.72 16.11 5.96
C LYS A 111 22.03 15.58 7.22
N SER A 112 22.47 14.44 7.74
CA SER A 112 21.96 13.87 9.00
C SER A 112 22.99 14.04 10.11
N ASN A 113 22.57 14.47 11.29
CA ASN A 113 23.46 14.61 12.45
C ASN A 113 22.83 14.00 13.71
N THR A 114 22.69 12.66 13.71
CA THR A 114 22.12 11.91 14.85
C THR A 114 23.19 11.47 15.87
N ALA A 115 24.47 11.49 15.50
CA ALA A 115 25.57 11.11 16.38
C ALA A 115 25.85 12.19 17.44
N ALA A 116 25.91 13.47 17.04
CA ALA A 116 26.12 14.57 17.97
C ALA A 116 24.81 15.10 18.58
N TYR A 117 23.70 15.07 17.81
CA TYR A 117 22.41 15.61 18.24
C TYR A 117 21.29 14.58 18.08
N ALA A 118 21.12 13.73 19.10
CA ALA A 118 20.14 12.65 19.13
C ALA A 118 18.69 13.12 19.43
N TYR A 119 18.28 14.29 18.94
CA TYR A 119 16.92 14.79 19.14
C TYR A 119 15.90 14.02 18.29
N GLN A 120 14.67 13.93 18.79
CA GLN A 120 13.57 13.22 18.15
C GLN A 120 13.31 13.69 16.70
N GLY A 121 13.41 14.99 16.43
CA GLY A 121 13.27 15.54 15.07
C GLY A 121 14.37 15.08 14.11
N ASN A 122 15.61 14.97 14.60
CA ASN A 122 16.75 14.52 13.79
C ASN A 122 16.63 13.03 13.45
N TRP A 123 16.14 12.23 14.39
CA TRP A 123 15.83 10.82 14.13
C TRP A 123 14.71 10.64 13.12
N ARG A 124 13.60 11.38 13.23
CA ARG A 124 12.52 11.32 12.25
C ARG A 124 12.98 11.75 10.86
N TYR A 125 13.78 12.80 10.77
CA TYR A 125 14.40 13.23 9.52
C TYR A 125 15.25 12.13 8.87
N LYS A 126 16.09 11.46 9.67
CA LYS A 126 16.94 10.34 9.21
C LYS A 126 16.07 9.16 8.75
N TRP A 127 15.12 8.74 9.58
CA TRP A 127 14.27 7.60 9.29
C TRP A 127 13.34 7.83 8.09
N GLN A 128 12.86 9.07 7.85
CA GLN A 128 12.09 9.38 6.63
C GLN A 128 12.86 9.03 5.35
N ARG A 129 14.19 9.21 5.37
CA ARG A 129 15.06 8.93 4.21
C ARG A 129 15.30 7.44 4.08
N ILE A 130 15.69 6.80 5.17
CA ILE A 130 15.94 5.36 5.19
C ILE A 130 14.67 4.60 4.76
N SER A 131 13.51 4.94 5.32
CA SER A 131 12.24 4.33 4.95
C SER A 131 11.85 4.62 3.51
N GLY A 132 12.21 5.79 2.96
CA GLY A 132 12.00 6.10 1.54
C GLY A 132 12.82 5.19 0.62
N TYR A 133 14.11 5.00 0.91
CA TYR A 133 14.98 4.11 0.11
C TYR A 133 14.54 2.66 0.20
N VAL A 134 14.31 2.15 1.41
CA VAL A 134 13.83 0.77 1.60
C VAL A 134 12.44 0.60 1.00
N GLY A 135 11.57 1.60 1.14
CA GLY A 135 10.23 1.61 0.58
C GLY A 135 10.22 1.47 -0.94
N ILE A 136 11.15 2.09 -1.66
CA ILE A 136 11.27 1.92 -3.12
C ILE A 136 11.59 0.47 -3.48
N LEU A 137 12.55 -0.16 -2.78
CA LEU A 137 12.91 -1.56 -3.02
C LEU A 137 11.75 -2.51 -2.67
N PHE A 138 11.06 -2.25 -1.55
CA PHE A 138 9.92 -3.03 -1.12
C PHE A 138 8.74 -2.91 -2.10
N ILE A 139 8.38 -1.70 -2.53
CA ILE A 139 7.31 -1.48 -3.52
C ILE A 139 7.65 -2.15 -4.85
N PHE A 140 8.91 -2.07 -5.30
CA PHE A 140 9.33 -2.75 -6.52
C PHE A 140 9.10 -4.26 -6.42
N TYR A 141 9.56 -4.91 -5.34
CA TYR A 141 9.33 -6.33 -5.11
C TYR A 141 7.84 -6.68 -5.00
N HIS A 142 7.08 -5.91 -4.23
CA HIS A 142 5.63 -6.04 -4.05
C HIS A 142 4.87 -5.99 -5.39
N VAL A 143 5.19 -5.01 -6.24
CA VAL A 143 4.57 -4.83 -7.57
C VAL A 143 5.03 -5.93 -8.53
N ALA A 144 6.31 -6.27 -8.53
CA ALA A 144 6.85 -7.29 -9.42
C ALA A 144 6.14 -8.64 -9.21
N THR A 145 5.88 -8.99 -7.96
CA THR A 145 5.22 -10.25 -7.60
C THR A 145 3.70 -10.19 -7.76
N LEU A 146 3.03 -9.14 -7.29
CA LEU A 146 1.56 -9.07 -7.20
C LEU A 146 0.89 -8.30 -8.35
N ARG A 147 1.65 -7.64 -9.22
CA ARG A 147 1.09 -6.90 -10.37
C ARG A 147 1.67 -7.32 -11.71
N TRP A 148 2.99 -7.44 -11.81
CA TRP A 148 3.65 -7.90 -13.04
C TRP A 148 3.69 -9.42 -13.17
N GLY A 149 3.39 -10.15 -12.08
CA GLY A 149 3.33 -11.60 -12.09
C GLY A 149 4.69 -12.27 -12.28
N TRP A 150 5.78 -11.65 -11.81
CA TRP A 150 7.12 -12.23 -11.85
C TRP A 150 7.25 -13.36 -10.83
N THR A 151 6.81 -14.56 -11.23
CA THR A 151 6.72 -15.73 -10.35
C THR A 151 8.08 -16.26 -9.89
N PHE A 152 9.17 -15.97 -10.61
CA PHE A 152 10.53 -16.30 -10.18
C PHE A 152 10.99 -15.54 -8.92
N LEU A 153 10.26 -14.49 -8.51
CA LEU A 153 10.49 -13.77 -7.25
C LEU A 153 9.57 -14.24 -6.11
N ILE A 154 8.64 -15.16 -6.38
CA ILE A 154 7.71 -15.69 -5.39
C ILE A 154 8.23 -17.06 -4.93
N PRO A 155 8.45 -17.30 -3.62
CA PRO A 155 8.88 -18.62 -3.18
C PRO A 155 7.84 -19.68 -3.54
N PRO A 156 8.26 -20.89 -3.94
CA PRO A 156 9.61 -21.45 -3.85
C PRO A 156 10.55 -21.11 -5.04
N PHE A 157 10.24 -20.07 -5.83
CA PHE A 157 11.06 -19.52 -6.93
C PHE A 157 11.17 -20.43 -8.17
N ASP A 158 10.27 -21.41 -8.29
CA ASP A 158 10.17 -22.32 -9.44
C ASP A 158 8.99 -21.97 -10.37
N GLY A 159 8.24 -20.93 -10.06
CA GLY A 159 7.05 -20.51 -10.81
C GLY A 159 5.74 -21.20 -10.42
N SER A 160 5.75 -22.10 -9.43
CA SER A 160 4.56 -22.86 -8.99
C SER A 160 3.52 -22.02 -8.25
N VAL A 161 3.93 -20.91 -7.63
CA VAL A 161 3.04 -19.96 -6.96
C VAL A 161 2.87 -18.72 -7.83
N LYS A 162 1.60 -18.38 -8.10
CA LYS A 162 1.22 -17.20 -8.88
C LYS A 162 0.14 -16.41 -8.14
N TRP A 163 0.30 -15.10 -8.08
CA TRP A 163 -0.76 -14.20 -7.61
C TRP A 163 -1.95 -14.19 -8.57
N SER A 164 -3.17 -14.27 -8.02
CA SER A 164 -4.41 -14.07 -8.76
C SER A 164 -5.42 -13.31 -7.91
N HIS A 165 -6.05 -12.29 -8.46
CA HIS A 165 -7.13 -11.57 -7.76
C HIS A 165 -8.40 -12.43 -7.62
N GLU A 166 -8.63 -13.38 -8.54
CA GLU A 166 -9.73 -14.36 -8.47
C GLU A 166 -9.54 -15.38 -7.34
N ALA A 167 -8.30 -15.61 -6.91
CA ALA A 167 -7.91 -16.50 -5.81
C ALA A 167 -7.00 -15.76 -4.83
N SER A 168 -7.43 -14.55 -4.43
CA SER A 168 -6.62 -13.58 -3.71
C SER A 168 -6.20 -14.05 -2.31
N VAL A 169 -7.06 -14.77 -1.59
CA VAL A 169 -6.75 -15.31 -0.25
C VAL A 169 -5.71 -16.41 -0.37
N SER A 170 -5.98 -17.43 -1.20
CA SER A 170 -5.11 -18.60 -1.28
C SER A 170 -3.75 -18.29 -1.92
N SER A 171 -3.73 -17.46 -2.97
CA SER A 171 -2.48 -17.07 -3.63
C SER A 171 -1.61 -16.14 -2.77
N LEU A 172 -2.20 -15.22 -2.00
CA LEU A 172 -1.46 -14.41 -1.02
C LEU A 172 -0.87 -15.29 0.09
N ALA A 173 -1.68 -16.18 0.67
CA ALA A 173 -1.24 -17.08 1.72
C ALA A 173 -0.10 -17.99 1.22
N ALA A 174 -0.23 -18.57 0.02
CA ALA A 174 0.81 -19.39 -0.58
C ALA A 174 2.10 -18.60 -0.81
N ALA A 175 2.02 -17.36 -1.32
CA ALA A 175 3.20 -16.52 -1.56
C ALA A 175 3.94 -16.15 -0.25
N LEU A 176 3.22 -15.84 0.83
CA LEU A 176 3.81 -15.49 2.12
C LEU A 176 4.30 -16.71 2.91
N ARG A 177 3.69 -17.88 2.72
CA ARG A 177 4.14 -19.15 3.35
C ARG A 177 5.21 -19.87 2.54
N GLY A 178 5.41 -19.44 1.30
CA GLY A 178 6.38 -19.97 0.35
C GLY A 178 5.98 -21.31 -0.27
N GLY A 179 4.69 -21.49 -0.55
CA GLY A 179 4.10 -22.66 -1.19
C GLY A 179 2.70 -23.00 -0.66
N TYR A 180 2.09 -24.03 -1.26
CA TYR A 180 0.79 -24.57 -0.82
C TYR A 180 0.89 -25.56 0.35
N GLY A 181 2.11 -25.87 0.82
CA GLY A 181 2.36 -26.77 1.93
C GLY A 181 2.55 -26.04 3.26
N ASP A 182 3.43 -26.61 4.09
CA ASP A 182 3.88 -25.98 5.32
C ASP A 182 4.71 -24.73 5.05
N VAL A 183 4.82 -23.88 6.06
CA VAL A 183 5.60 -22.64 5.97
C VAL A 183 7.08 -22.98 5.73
N THR A 184 7.63 -22.50 4.62
CA THR A 184 9.03 -22.71 4.28
C THR A 184 9.92 -21.60 4.85
N ILE A 185 11.23 -21.83 4.91
CA ILE A 185 12.19 -20.79 5.31
C ILE A 185 12.11 -19.57 4.40
N TRP A 186 11.90 -19.77 3.10
CA TRP A 186 11.74 -18.67 2.15
C TRP A 186 10.44 -17.91 2.35
N GLY A 187 9.35 -18.60 2.71
CA GLY A 187 8.11 -17.96 3.15
C GLY A 187 8.31 -17.09 4.39
N LEU A 188 9.01 -17.60 5.41
CA LEU A 188 9.36 -16.81 6.61
C LEU A 188 10.15 -15.54 6.25
N LEU A 189 11.16 -15.65 5.39
CA LEU A 189 11.98 -14.50 4.97
C LEU A 189 11.16 -13.47 4.19
N VAL A 190 10.30 -13.91 3.26
CA VAL A 190 9.40 -13.00 2.54
C VAL A 190 8.42 -12.34 3.50
N SER A 191 7.83 -13.09 4.44
CA SER A 191 6.95 -12.52 5.46
C SER A 191 7.65 -11.44 6.28
N LEU A 192 8.87 -11.69 6.77
CA LEU A 192 9.67 -10.70 7.50
C LEU A 192 10.01 -9.46 6.66
N LEU A 193 10.27 -9.64 5.37
CA LEU A 193 10.44 -8.54 4.42
C LEU A 193 9.17 -7.70 4.32
N TYR A 194 7.99 -8.32 4.24
CA TYR A 194 6.70 -7.60 4.25
C TYR A 194 6.43 -6.88 5.57
N PHE A 195 6.65 -7.52 6.72
CA PHE A 195 6.52 -6.85 8.03
C PHE A 195 7.41 -5.60 8.10
N SER A 196 8.68 -5.74 7.74
CA SER A 196 9.64 -4.64 7.79
C SER A 196 9.32 -3.52 6.79
N GLY A 197 9.01 -3.90 5.55
CA GLY A 197 8.69 -2.98 4.45
C GLY A 197 7.44 -2.15 4.74
N ILE A 198 6.36 -2.81 5.16
CA ILE A 198 5.11 -2.10 5.50
C ILE A 198 5.31 -1.22 6.73
N THR A 199 6.01 -1.68 7.77
CA THR A 199 6.30 -0.83 8.93
C THR A 199 7.04 0.46 8.55
N LEU A 200 8.03 0.35 7.68
CA LEU A 200 8.76 1.51 7.19
C LEU A 200 7.90 2.44 6.34
N LEU A 201 7.02 1.90 5.48
CA LEU A 201 6.10 2.71 4.67
C LEU A 201 5.02 3.40 5.50
N VAL A 202 4.44 2.73 6.50
CA VAL A 202 3.47 3.35 7.42
C VAL A 202 4.14 4.47 8.22
N PHE A 203 5.36 4.25 8.71
CA PHE A 203 6.14 5.32 9.34
C PHE A 203 6.43 6.47 8.37
N HIS A 204 6.86 6.16 7.14
CA HIS A 204 7.18 7.14 6.09
C HIS A 204 5.97 8.03 5.80
N PHE A 205 4.79 7.42 5.69
CA PHE A 205 3.54 8.12 5.43
C PHE A 205 3.13 8.99 6.62
N ALA A 206 3.06 8.44 7.83
CA ALA A 206 2.64 9.18 9.03
C ALA A 206 3.57 10.36 9.34
N ASN A 207 4.89 10.17 9.28
CA ASN A 207 5.85 11.27 9.46
C ASN A 207 5.84 12.25 8.27
N GLY A 208 5.51 11.77 7.07
CA GLY A 208 5.28 12.58 5.88
C GLY A 208 4.07 13.51 6.02
N LEU A 209 2.95 13.04 6.58
CA LEU A 209 1.77 13.86 6.88
C LEU A 209 2.07 14.97 7.89
N TRP A 210 2.81 14.64 8.94
CA TRP A 210 3.26 15.62 9.94
C TRP A 210 4.12 16.71 9.28
N THR A 211 5.13 16.29 8.52
CA THR A 211 6.06 17.22 7.85
C THR A 211 5.33 18.07 6.82
N SER A 212 4.39 17.48 6.08
CA SER A 212 3.63 18.16 5.06
C SER A 212 2.80 19.29 5.65
N ALA A 213 2.03 19.04 6.71
CA ALA A 213 1.22 20.10 7.35
C ALA A 213 2.05 21.31 7.82
N ILE A 214 3.31 21.09 8.22
CA ILE A 214 4.24 22.18 8.54
C ILE A 214 4.63 22.93 7.28
N THR A 215 5.10 22.20 6.25
CA THR A 215 5.54 22.83 5.01
C THR A 215 4.43 23.62 4.35
N TRP A 216 3.18 23.13 4.34
CA TRP A 216 2.00 23.80 3.77
C TRP A 216 1.44 24.92 4.65
N GLY A 217 2.03 25.18 5.83
CA GLY A 217 1.58 26.26 6.71
C GLY A 217 0.27 25.97 7.42
N LEU A 218 -0.20 24.73 7.43
CA LEU A 218 -1.41 24.31 8.16
C LEU A 218 -1.18 24.26 9.67
N THR A 219 0.07 24.00 10.09
CA THR A 219 0.48 23.93 11.50
C THR A 219 1.64 24.88 11.78
N ILE A 220 1.32 26.15 12.06
CA ILE A 220 2.31 27.21 12.22
C ILE A 220 2.93 27.20 13.63
N SER A 221 2.11 27.11 14.68
CA SER A 221 2.59 27.17 16.06
C SER A 221 3.16 25.85 16.57
N ARG A 222 4.07 25.90 17.54
CA ARG A 222 4.65 24.71 18.19
C ARG A 222 3.57 23.77 18.73
N THR A 223 2.55 24.33 19.39
CA THR A 223 1.43 23.55 19.96
C THR A 223 0.62 22.86 18.85
N ALA A 224 0.36 23.55 17.73
CA ALA A 224 -0.34 22.94 16.59
C ALA A 224 0.46 21.78 15.98
N GLN A 225 1.78 21.96 15.81
CA GLN A 225 2.67 20.91 15.29
C GLN A 225 2.75 19.69 16.21
N GLN A 226 2.70 19.90 17.54
CA GLN A 226 2.68 18.81 18.51
C GLN A 226 1.35 18.04 18.47
N ARG A 227 0.22 18.74 18.51
CA ARG A 227 -1.12 18.12 18.45
C ARG A 227 -1.30 17.34 17.14
N TRP A 228 -0.89 17.93 16.02
CA TRP A 228 -0.91 17.26 14.73
C TRP A 228 0.02 16.04 14.70
N GLY A 229 1.19 16.13 15.35
CA GLY A 229 2.09 14.99 15.53
C GLY A 229 1.44 13.81 16.24
N VAL A 230 0.66 14.08 17.29
CA VAL A 230 -0.12 13.04 18.00
C VAL A 230 -1.18 12.45 17.07
N ALA A 231 -1.90 13.26 16.31
CA ALA A 231 -2.89 12.78 15.35
C ALA A 231 -2.27 11.87 14.27
N CYS A 232 -1.14 12.30 13.68
CA CYS A 232 -0.40 11.48 12.71
C CYS A 232 0.14 10.18 13.32
N ALA A 233 0.61 10.22 14.57
CA ALA A 233 1.07 9.02 15.27
C ALA A 233 -0.08 8.05 15.55
N GLY A 234 -1.25 8.55 15.95
CA GLY A 234 -2.46 7.74 16.14
C GLY A 234 -2.94 7.09 14.85
N LEU A 235 -3.01 7.86 13.75
CA LEU A 235 -3.31 7.32 12.42
C LEU A 235 -2.29 6.26 12.00
N GLY A 236 -0.99 6.55 12.14
CA GLY A 236 0.08 5.61 11.81
C GLY A 236 0.00 4.32 12.63
N ALA A 237 -0.33 4.40 13.92
CA ALA A 237 -0.53 3.23 14.77
C ALA A 237 -1.74 2.40 14.32
N GLY A 238 -2.86 3.04 14.00
CA GLY A 238 -4.05 2.35 13.46
C GLY A 238 -3.75 1.62 12.14
N LEU A 239 -3.08 2.30 11.21
CA LEU A 239 -2.65 1.71 9.94
C LEU A 239 -1.65 0.57 10.15
N MET A 240 -0.76 0.66 11.15
CA MET A 240 0.17 -0.41 11.49
C MET A 240 -0.56 -1.65 12.00
N VAL A 241 -1.57 -1.47 12.87
CA VAL A 241 -2.39 -2.57 13.38
C VAL A 241 -3.13 -3.26 12.23
N MET A 242 -3.73 -2.49 11.32
CA MET A 242 -4.38 -3.02 10.12
C MET A 242 -3.41 -3.80 9.22
N ALA A 243 -2.22 -3.25 8.98
CA ALA A 243 -1.19 -3.88 8.17
C ALA A 243 -0.72 -5.22 8.77
N TRP A 244 -0.39 -5.22 10.07
CA TRP A 244 0.13 -6.40 10.73
C TRP A 244 -0.96 -7.46 10.93
N SER A 245 -2.20 -7.07 11.21
CA SER A 245 -3.30 -8.03 11.29
C SER A 245 -3.54 -8.74 9.95
N ALA A 246 -3.46 -8.01 8.83
CA ALA A 246 -3.54 -8.59 7.48
C ALA A 246 -2.43 -9.63 7.23
N LEU A 247 -1.18 -9.27 7.52
CA LEU A 247 -0.04 -10.17 7.33
C LEU A 247 -0.11 -11.42 8.21
N ILE A 248 -0.47 -11.24 9.49
CA ILE A 248 -0.65 -12.36 10.42
C ILE A 248 -1.76 -13.28 9.91
N ALA A 249 -2.90 -12.73 9.51
CA ALA A 249 -4.01 -13.51 8.97
C ALA A 249 -3.60 -14.29 7.71
N ALA A 250 -2.87 -13.66 6.79
CA ALA A 250 -2.41 -14.30 5.57
C ALA A 250 -1.39 -15.43 5.82
N VAL A 251 -0.41 -15.21 6.72
CA VAL A 251 0.60 -16.23 7.06
C VAL A 251 -0.02 -17.43 7.78
N LEU A 252 -1.00 -17.19 8.65
CA LEU A 252 -1.70 -18.26 9.38
C LEU A 252 -2.73 -19.00 8.54
N THR A 253 -3.15 -18.45 7.40
CA THR A 253 -4.14 -19.07 6.51
C THR A 253 -3.54 -20.29 5.80
N ASN A 254 -4.24 -21.43 5.84
CA ASN A 254 -3.91 -22.57 5.00
C ASN A 254 -4.36 -22.28 3.55
N PRO A 255 -3.45 -22.22 2.57
CA PRO A 255 -3.81 -21.83 1.21
C PRO A 255 -4.73 -22.82 0.50
N ASN A 256 -4.68 -24.12 0.83
CA ASN A 256 -5.57 -25.12 0.23
C ASN A 256 -7.00 -25.00 0.74
N ASP A 257 -7.18 -24.69 2.02
CA ASP A 257 -8.52 -24.51 2.59
C ASP A 257 -9.15 -23.19 2.13
N ALA A 258 -8.35 -22.12 2.06
CA ALA A 258 -8.78 -20.86 1.45
C ALA A 258 -9.24 -21.08 0.00
N LYS A 259 -8.47 -21.85 -0.79
CA LYS A 259 -8.79 -22.13 -2.19
C LYS A 259 -10.14 -22.84 -2.36
N LYS A 260 -10.47 -23.81 -1.49
CA LYS A 260 -11.78 -24.48 -1.51
C LYS A 260 -12.92 -23.50 -1.26
N ILE A 261 -12.74 -22.57 -0.34
CA ILE A 261 -13.76 -21.55 -0.03
C ILE A 261 -13.91 -20.58 -1.20
N GLU A 262 -12.81 -20.10 -1.77
CA GLU A 262 -12.84 -19.24 -2.96
C GLU A 262 -13.55 -19.90 -4.15
N GLN A 263 -13.28 -21.20 -4.39
CA GLN A 263 -13.99 -21.98 -5.42
C GLN A 263 -15.50 -22.07 -5.15
N LYS A 264 -15.89 -22.39 -3.90
CA LYS A 264 -17.31 -22.40 -3.50
C LYS A 264 -17.98 -21.03 -3.71
N LEU A 265 -17.27 -19.94 -3.45
CA LEU A 265 -17.77 -18.58 -3.64
C LEU A 265 -17.88 -18.20 -5.12
N LEU A 266 -16.91 -18.59 -5.94
CA LEU A 266 -16.96 -18.42 -7.41
C LEU A 266 -18.18 -19.13 -7.98
N GLU A 267 -18.37 -20.41 -7.65
CA GLU A 267 -19.53 -21.20 -8.09
C GLU A 267 -20.85 -20.54 -7.66
N LYS A 268 -20.95 -20.02 -6.43
CA LYS A 268 -22.16 -19.29 -5.99
C LYS A 268 -22.45 -18.06 -6.85
N VAL A 269 -21.43 -17.29 -7.24
CA VAL A 269 -21.60 -16.11 -8.10
C VAL A 269 -22.04 -16.53 -9.51
N GLU A 270 -21.35 -17.52 -10.09
CA GLU A 270 -21.66 -18.05 -11.42
C GLU A 270 -23.04 -18.72 -11.50
N MET A 271 -23.59 -19.24 -10.41
CA MET A 271 -24.93 -19.82 -10.36
C MET A 271 -26.03 -18.77 -10.17
N VAL A 272 -25.70 -17.56 -9.70
CA VAL A 272 -26.66 -16.44 -9.55
C VAL A 272 -26.78 -15.63 -10.84
N GLU A 273 -25.69 -15.47 -11.60
CA GLU A 273 -25.70 -14.72 -12.87
C GLU A 273 -26.67 -15.24 -13.98
N PRO A 274 -26.95 -16.56 -14.12
CA PRO A 274 -27.94 -17.05 -15.07
C PRO A 274 -29.38 -16.71 -14.68
N GLY A 275 -29.63 -16.40 -13.40
CA GLY A 275 -30.97 -16.22 -12.84
C GLY A 275 -31.54 -14.80 -12.95
N GLU A 276 -30.70 -13.78 -13.11
CA GLU A 276 -31.14 -12.38 -13.23
C GLU A 276 -31.31 -11.90 -14.68
N GLN A 277 -30.61 -12.52 -15.65
CA GLN A 277 -30.85 -12.22 -17.07
C GLN A 277 -32.25 -12.68 -17.55
N GLY A 278 -32.80 -13.74 -16.95
CA GLY A 278 -34.14 -14.24 -17.29
C GLY A 278 -35.30 -13.44 -16.67
N LYS A 279 -35.04 -12.57 -15.69
CA LYS A 279 -36.10 -11.72 -15.08
C LYS A 279 -36.25 -10.36 -15.75
N LEU A 280 -35.19 -9.81 -16.33
CA LEU A 280 -35.26 -8.56 -17.09
C LEU A 280 -35.95 -8.72 -18.45
N THR A 281 -35.93 -9.91 -19.05
CA THR A 281 -36.65 -10.18 -20.31
C THR A 281 -38.11 -10.60 -20.08
N ALA A 282 -38.47 -11.11 -18.90
CA ALA A 282 -39.84 -11.55 -18.61
C ALA A 282 -40.79 -10.40 -18.18
N ASP A 283 -40.24 -9.32 -17.62
CA ASP A 283 -41.00 -8.09 -17.29
C ASP A 283 -41.00 -7.05 -18.41
N ALA A 284 -40.25 -7.27 -19.49
CA ALA A 284 -40.29 -6.42 -20.70
C ALA A 284 -41.36 -6.86 -21.72
N ASP A 285 -41.90 -8.08 -21.57
CA ASP A 285 -42.93 -8.67 -22.44
C ASP A 285 -44.32 -8.75 -21.75
N ARG A 286 -44.56 -7.93 -20.71
CA ARG A 286 -45.89 -7.75 -20.09
C ARG A 286 -46.39 -6.31 -20.15
#